data_AF-A0AA43DIB8-F1
#
_entry.id   AF-A0AA43DIB8-F1
#
_cell.length_a   1.000
_cell.length_b   1.000
_cell.length_c   1.000
_cell.angle_alpha   90.00
_cell.angle_beta   90.00
_cell.angle_gamma   90.00
#
_symmetry.space_group_name_H-M   'P 1'
#
loop_
_entity.id
_entity.type
_entity.pdbx_description
1 polymer ?
#
loop_
_entity_poly.entity_id
_entity_poly.type
_entity_poly.pdbx_seq_one_letter_code
_entity_poly.pdbx_strand_id
1 'polypeptide(L)'
;MNLVRWLRSLSLLSFILGATIPSAAQTIDDLKKGVVKITAQTKDMGKVGTGFVVRVEKDTVYVVTAAHVVEGDPKPQLTFYTRQDTQYPATVRNAEGKQEQGLAILVAKVPPDVLPSIEALEMDITTKLSGGEDMVTIGFPRTGGQWAVLKGSVTSREGRSLNLDANIQEGNSGGPIIHNGKVVGLVTARGSNYGSGVTAASAQDYLEGFNVTPRAASARASGATASAPVARQSVDPPPSDRARQITGKDGAPMVLIPAGEFMMGSRDDDKSASNDERPVHSVYLNAFYLDQYEVTTTRYATFFQETNRTAPQYWSERVLKEHENKPVVGVHWNDAAAYCSWAGKRLPTEAEWEKAARGTDQRL
;
A
#
# COMPACT_ATOMS: atom_id res chain seq x y z
N MET A 1 -20.47 -65.85 -23.58
CA MET A 1 -20.14 -66.68 -22.39
C MET A 1 -20.25 -65.78 -21.17
N ASN A 2 -21.32 -65.97 -20.39
CA ASN A 2 -21.62 -65.26 -19.15
C ASN A 2 -20.78 -65.84 -18.01
N LEU A 3 -20.28 -65.01 -17.09
CA LEU A 3 -20.07 -65.40 -15.69
C LEU A 3 -20.21 -64.13 -14.81
N VAL A 4 -21.45 -63.83 -14.40
CA VAL A 4 -21.99 -64.01 -13.03
C VAL A 4 -21.66 -62.85 -12.07
N ARG A 5 -22.72 -62.06 -11.83
CA ARG A 5 -22.94 -61.11 -10.73
C ARG A 5 -22.80 -61.78 -9.35
N TRP A 6 -22.33 -61.01 -8.37
CA TRP A 6 -22.88 -61.03 -7.02
C TRP A 6 -23.10 -59.59 -6.52
N LEU A 7 -24.36 -59.25 -6.22
CA LEU A 7 -24.78 -58.09 -5.47
C LEU A 7 -24.81 -58.45 -3.98
N ARG A 8 -24.49 -57.49 -3.10
CA ARG A 8 -25.31 -57.16 -1.91
C ARG A 8 -24.94 -55.78 -1.36
N SER A 9 -25.99 -54.98 -1.18
CA SER A 9 -26.02 -53.59 -0.75
C SER A 9 -25.63 -53.38 0.72
N LEU A 10 -25.06 -52.21 1.02
CA LEU A 10 -25.33 -51.47 2.24
C LEU A 10 -25.20 -49.97 1.97
N SER A 11 -26.34 -49.30 1.97
CA SER A 11 -26.49 -47.86 2.16
C SER A 11 -25.96 -47.50 3.55
N LEU A 12 -25.18 -46.42 3.69
CA LEU A 12 -25.37 -45.36 4.68
C LEU A 12 -24.11 -44.49 4.88
N LEU A 13 -24.40 -43.20 5.09
CA LEU A 13 -23.69 -42.23 5.92
C LEU A 13 -22.44 -41.52 5.36
N SER A 14 -22.72 -40.29 4.93
CA SER A 14 -21.89 -39.08 4.97
C SER A 14 -20.63 -39.15 5.82
N PHE A 15 -19.50 -38.86 5.20
CA PHE A 15 -18.51 -37.92 5.73
C PHE A 15 -17.91 -37.16 4.55
N ILE A 16 -18.53 -36.03 4.20
CA ILE A 16 -17.84 -35.00 3.43
C ILE A 16 -16.78 -34.43 4.39
N LEU A 17 -15.54 -34.90 4.28
CA LEU A 17 -14.42 -34.12 4.81
C LEU A 17 -14.40 -32.82 4.00
N GLY A 18 -14.97 -31.77 4.57
CA GLY A 18 -14.77 -30.41 4.12
C GLY A 18 -13.29 -30.06 4.29
N ALA A 19 -12.52 -30.32 3.24
CA ALA A 19 -11.24 -29.67 3.04
C ALA A 19 -11.54 -28.18 2.88
N THR A 20 -11.37 -27.43 3.98
CA THR A 20 -11.33 -25.97 3.94
C THR A 20 -10.10 -25.60 3.13
N ILE A 21 -10.33 -25.26 1.86
CA ILE A 21 -9.34 -24.64 0.99
C ILE A 21 -8.89 -23.37 1.71
N PRO A 22 -7.58 -23.17 1.97
CA PRO A 22 -7.11 -21.90 2.51
C PRO A 22 -7.55 -20.78 1.57
N SER A 23 -8.18 -19.71 2.11
CA SER A 23 -8.50 -18.51 1.32
C SER A 23 -7.21 -18.01 0.68
N ALA A 24 -7.09 -18.18 -0.63
CA ALA A 24 -5.96 -17.67 -1.39
C ALA A 24 -6.00 -16.14 -1.32
N ALA A 25 -4.84 -15.51 -1.13
CA ALA A 25 -4.72 -14.05 -1.19
C ALA A 25 -5.39 -13.50 -2.46
N GLN A 26 -6.18 -12.43 -2.33
CA GLN A 26 -6.91 -11.88 -3.48
C GLN A 26 -5.90 -11.33 -4.50
N THR A 27 -6.14 -11.60 -5.78
CA THR A 27 -5.32 -11.00 -6.84
C THR A 27 -5.61 -9.50 -6.94
N ILE A 28 -4.71 -8.74 -7.56
CA ILE A 28 -4.98 -7.31 -7.84
C ILE A 28 -6.26 -7.12 -8.66
N ASP A 29 -6.60 -8.07 -9.54
CA ASP A 29 -7.83 -8.01 -10.34
C ASP A 29 -9.09 -8.30 -9.53
N ASP A 30 -9.01 -9.14 -8.51
CA ASP A 30 -10.11 -9.35 -7.56
C ASP A 30 -10.28 -8.15 -6.63
N LEU A 31 -9.17 -7.61 -6.13
CA LEU A 31 -9.17 -6.41 -5.28
C LEU A 31 -9.79 -5.21 -5.99
N LYS A 32 -9.55 -5.04 -7.30
CA LYS A 32 -10.17 -3.97 -8.09
C LYS A 32 -11.70 -4.02 -8.08
N LYS A 33 -12.31 -5.21 -8.08
CA LYS A 33 -13.77 -5.38 -8.07
C LYS A 33 -14.43 -4.84 -6.79
N GLY A 34 -13.65 -4.67 -5.73
CA GLY A 34 -14.12 -4.08 -4.48
C GLY A 34 -13.77 -2.61 -4.29
N VAL A 35 -13.10 -1.96 -5.24
CA VAL A 35 -12.69 -0.55 -5.12
C VAL A 35 -13.65 0.36 -5.88
N VAL A 36 -13.98 1.51 -5.28
CA VAL A 36 -15.06 2.39 -5.73
C VAL A 36 -14.57 3.83 -5.76
N LYS A 37 -14.86 4.54 -6.85
CA LYS A 37 -14.67 5.99 -6.92
C LYS A 37 -15.85 6.68 -6.25
N ILE A 38 -15.56 7.68 -5.43
CA ILE A 38 -16.56 8.49 -4.75
C ILE A 38 -16.48 9.91 -5.29
N THR A 39 -17.62 10.45 -5.72
CA THR A 39 -17.75 11.86 -6.11
C THR A 39 -18.75 12.53 -5.18
N ALA A 40 -18.31 13.53 -4.44
CA ALA A 40 -19.15 14.29 -3.51
C ALA A 40 -19.31 15.73 -3.99
N GLN A 41 -20.55 16.24 -3.96
CA GLN A 41 -20.88 17.62 -4.29
C GLN A 41 -20.66 18.52 -3.07
N THR A 42 -19.57 19.29 -3.08
CA THR A 42 -19.28 20.26 -2.01
C THR A 42 -19.41 21.70 -2.51
N LYS A 43 -19.52 22.65 -1.58
CA LYS A 43 -19.74 24.07 -1.90
C LYS A 43 -18.63 24.69 -2.76
N ASP A 44 -17.40 24.17 -2.67
CA ASP A 44 -16.19 24.77 -3.25
C ASP A 44 -15.56 23.93 -4.37
N MET A 45 -16.40 23.30 -5.21
CA MET A 45 -16.09 22.28 -6.25
C MET A 45 -16.29 20.84 -5.77
N GLY A 46 -16.66 19.95 -6.70
CA GLY A 46 -16.83 18.52 -6.40
C GLY A 46 -15.54 17.88 -5.90
N LYS A 47 -15.62 17.08 -4.83
CA LYS A 47 -14.51 16.28 -4.30
C LYS A 47 -14.53 14.90 -4.93
N VAL A 48 -13.35 14.39 -5.23
CA VAL A 48 -13.15 12.99 -5.66
C VAL A 48 -12.35 12.27 -4.58
N GLY A 49 -12.78 11.07 -4.25
CA GLY A 49 -12.06 10.16 -3.36
C GLY A 49 -12.27 8.72 -3.75
N THR A 50 -11.76 7.82 -2.92
CA THR A 50 -11.86 6.38 -3.09
C THR A 50 -12.58 5.77 -1.89
N GLY A 51 -13.27 4.67 -2.08
CA GLY A 51 -13.71 3.78 -1.03
C GLY A 51 -13.53 2.33 -1.46
N PHE A 52 -13.82 1.40 -0.55
CA PHE A 52 -13.91 0.00 -0.91
C PHE A 52 -15.09 -0.69 -0.25
N VAL A 53 -15.60 -1.71 -0.93
CA VAL A 53 -16.74 -2.51 -0.52
C VAL A 53 -16.29 -3.46 0.59
N VAL A 54 -16.96 -3.35 1.74
CA VAL A 54 -16.70 -4.20 2.92
C VAL A 54 -17.76 -5.27 3.12
N ARG A 55 -18.96 -5.06 2.56
CA ARG A 55 -20.07 -6.00 2.62
C ARG A 55 -21.01 -5.80 1.43
N VAL A 56 -21.52 -6.90 0.88
CA VAL A 56 -22.62 -6.93 -0.08
C VAL A 56 -23.75 -7.77 0.52
N GLU A 57 -24.96 -7.23 0.54
CA GLU A 57 -26.15 -7.91 1.07
C GLU A 57 -27.34 -7.63 0.15
N LYS A 58 -27.85 -8.67 -0.52
CA LYS A 58 -28.94 -8.55 -1.51
C LYS A 58 -28.60 -7.46 -2.54
N ASP A 59 -29.43 -6.43 -2.68
CA ASP A 59 -29.28 -5.28 -3.58
C ASP A 59 -28.45 -4.14 -2.96
N THR A 60 -27.84 -4.34 -1.79
CA THR A 60 -27.22 -3.27 -1.00
C THR A 60 -25.73 -3.51 -0.82
N VAL A 61 -24.93 -2.49 -1.12
CA VAL A 61 -23.48 -2.51 -0.88
C VAL A 61 -23.12 -1.53 0.23
N TYR A 62 -22.16 -1.94 1.07
CA TYR A 62 -21.58 -1.14 2.13
C TYR A 62 -20.14 -0.80 1.76
N VAL A 63 -19.85 0.50 1.71
CA VAL A 63 -18.54 1.03 1.34
C VAL A 63 -17.98 1.81 2.53
N VAL A 64 -16.69 1.62 2.81
CA VAL A 64 -15.96 2.45 3.76
C VAL A 64 -15.04 3.42 2.99
N THR A 65 -14.89 4.64 3.52
CA THR A 65 -14.03 5.69 2.95
C THR A 65 -13.53 6.62 4.07
N ALA A 66 -12.69 7.60 3.73
CA ALA A 66 -12.30 8.67 4.64
C ALA A 66 -13.40 9.72 4.74
N ALA A 67 -13.68 10.23 5.95
CA ALA A 67 -14.81 11.12 6.22
C ALA A 67 -14.75 12.42 5.42
N HIS A 68 -13.55 12.99 5.22
CA HIS A 68 -13.38 14.24 4.47
C HIS A 68 -13.72 14.14 2.97
N VAL A 69 -13.80 12.91 2.43
CA VAL A 69 -14.21 12.64 1.04
C VAL A 69 -15.68 13.01 0.83
N VAL A 70 -16.52 12.76 1.83
CA VAL A 70 -17.98 12.95 1.75
C VAL A 70 -18.50 14.11 2.61
N GLU A 71 -17.59 14.84 3.25
CA GLU A 71 -17.93 15.96 4.10
C GLU A 71 -18.77 17.01 3.35
N GLY A 72 -19.96 17.29 3.87
CA GLY A 72 -20.89 18.27 3.32
C GLY A 72 -21.84 17.74 2.24
N ASP A 73 -21.68 16.49 1.80
CA ASP A 73 -22.58 15.85 0.83
C ASP A 73 -23.30 14.64 1.45
N PRO A 74 -24.63 14.71 1.69
CA PRO A 74 -25.38 13.57 2.21
C PRO A 74 -25.62 12.47 1.16
N LYS A 75 -25.43 12.76 -0.14
CA LYS A 75 -25.75 11.86 -1.25
C LYS A 75 -24.60 11.74 -2.29
N PRO A 76 -23.42 11.29 -1.87
CA PRO A 76 -22.29 11.11 -2.78
C PRO A 76 -22.60 10.04 -3.84
N GLN A 77 -21.92 10.13 -4.98
CA GLN A 77 -22.05 9.18 -6.08
C GLN A 77 -20.93 8.16 -6.06
N LEU A 78 -21.27 6.89 -6.25
CA LEU A 78 -20.34 5.77 -6.39
C LEU A 78 -20.18 5.40 -7.86
N THR A 79 -18.95 5.15 -8.28
CA THR A 79 -18.64 4.53 -9.58
C THR A 79 -17.74 3.33 -9.33
N PHE A 80 -18.25 2.13 -9.62
CA PHE A 80 -17.51 0.90 -9.41
C PHE A 80 -16.44 0.72 -10.49
N TYR A 81 -15.32 0.10 -10.13
CA TYR A 81 -14.24 -0.18 -11.08
C TYR A 81 -14.71 -0.90 -12.35
N THR A 82 -15.62 -1.88 -12.17
CA THR A 82 -16.16 -2.73 -13.24
C THR A 82 -17.25 -2.06 -14.07
N ARG A 83 -17.75 -0.89 -13.64
CA ARG A 83 -18.86 -0.14 -14.28
C ARG A 83 -18.61 1.37 -14.19
N GLN A 84 -17.66 1.84 -14.98
CA GLN A 84 -17.18 3.25 -14.95
C GLN A 84 -18.12 4.24 -15.67
N ASP A 85 -19.09 3.72 -16.42
CA ASP A 85 -20.08 4.48 -17.18
C ASP A 85 -21.30 4.88 -16.35
N THR A 86 -21.48 4.28 -15.17
CA THR A 86 -22.68 4.42 -14.36
C THR A 86 -22.34 4.97 -12.96
N GLN A 87 -23.15 5.91 -12.48
CA GLN A 87 -23.07 6.43 -11.13
C GLN A 87 -24.24 5.91 -10.29
N TYR A 88 -23.96 5.51 -9.06
CA TYR A 88 -24.93 5.00 -8.11
C TYR A 88 -25.00 5.93 -6.90
N PRO A 89 -26.17 6.51 -6.58
CA PRO A 89 -26.30 7.37 -5.42
C PRO A 89 -26.14 6.53 -4.15
N ALA A 90 -25.25 6.98 -3.26
CA ALA A 90 -25.10 6.45 -1.92
C ALA A 90 -25.71 7.39 -0.89
N THR A 91 -26.04 6.85 0.28
CA THR A 91 -26.35 7.63 1.48
C THR A 91 -25.19 7.49 2.46
N VAL A 92 -24.79 8.59 3.09
CA VAL A 92 -23.85 8.56 4.21
C VAL A 92 -24.59 7.98 5.43
N ARG A 93 -24.28 6.74 5.82
CA ARG A 93 -24.85 6.11 7.02
C ARG A 93 -24.24 6.67 8.29
N ASN A 94 -22.93 6.89 8.29
CA ASN A 94 -22.20 7.56 9.37
C ASN A 94 -20.91 8.19 8.83
N ALA A 95 -20.42 9.24 9.50
CA ALA A 95 -19.11 9.84 9.25
C ALA A 95 -18.54 10.44 10.54
N GLU A 96 -17.28 10.13 10.86
CA GLU A 96 -16.54 10.75 11.95
C GLU A 96 -16.09 12.16 11.52
N GLY A 97 -16.81 13.19 11.96
CA GLY A 97 -16.56 14.57 11.52
C GLY A 97 -15.24 15.16 12.06
N LYS A 98 -14.66 16.13 11.31
CA LYS A 98 -13.48 16.97 11.65
C LYS A 98 -12.20 16.28 12.13
N GLN A 99 -12.17 14.96 12.24
CA GLN A 99 -10.97 14.20 12.57
C GLN A 99 -10.13 14.00 11.31
N GLU A 100 -8.82 14.21 11.43
CA GLU A 100 -7.85 14.02 10.33
C GLU A 100 -7.88 12.59 9.76
N GLN A 101 -8.18 11.60 10.62
CA GLN A 101 -8.29 10.19 10.26
C GLN A 101 -9.72 9.65 10.40
N GLY A 102 -10.72 10.52 10.26
CA GLY A 102 -12.11 10.14 10.37
C GLY A 102 -12.54 9.19 9.25
N LEU A 103 -13.40 8.23 9.58
CA LEU A 103 -13.98 7.27 8.63
C LEU A 103 -15.44 7.59 8.32
N ALA A 104 -15.92 7.14 7.17
CA ALA A 104 -17.33 7.19 6.80
C ALA A 104 -17.83 5.88 6.20
N ILE A 105 -19.10 5.58 6.44
CA ILE A 105 -19.82 4.43 5.90
C ILE A 105 -20.84 4.93 4.89
N LEU A 106 -20.75 4.44 3.67
CA LEU A 106 -21.69 4.70 2.60
C LEU A 106 -22.52 3.44 2.32
N VAL A 107 -23.78 3.65 1.99
CA VAL A 107 -24.71 2.59 1.62
C VAL A 107 -25.35 2.95 0.28
N ALA A 108 -25.28 2.05 -0.69
CA ALA A 108 -25.89 2.24 -2.00
C ALA A 108 -26.71 1.01 -2.39
N LYS A 109 -27.81 1.25 -3.10
CA LYS A 109 -28.55 0.20 -3.79
C LYS A 109 -27.98 0.00 -5.18
N VAL A 110 -27.75 -1.26 -5.55
CA VAL A 110 -27.13 -1.65 -6.80
C VAL A 110 -28.00 -2.71 -7.49
N PRO A 111 -28.27 -2.58 -8.79
CA PRO A 111 -29.06 -3.55 -9.55
C PRO A 111 -28.48 -4.97 -9.51
N PRO A 112 -29.33 -6.02 -9.49
CA PRO A 112 -28.88 -7.41 -9.42
C PRO A 112 -27.93 -7.85 -10.54
N ASP A 113 -28.00 -7.24 -11.72
CA ASP A 113 -27.11 -7.52 -12.86
C ASP A 113 -25.69 -6.96 -12.67
N VAL A 114 -25.53 -5.96 -11.78
CA VAL A 114 -24.23 -5.33 -11.49
C VAL A 114 -23.52 -6.08 -10.35
N LEU A 115 -24.26 -6.61 -9.38
CA LEU A 115 -23.72 -7.25 -8.17
C LEU A 115 -22.65 -8.33 -8.42
N PRO A 116 -22.75 -9.22 -9.43
CA PRO A 116 -21.72 -10.23 -9.68
C PRO A 116 -20.35 -9.65 -10.06
N SER A 117 -20.30 -8.37 -10.42
CA SER A 117 -19.06 -7.66 -10.75
C SER A 117 -18.45 -6.90 -9.58
N ILE A 118 -19.06 -6.97 -8.38
CA ILE A 118 -18.64 -6.29 -7.17
C ILE A 118 -18.20 -7.32 -6.15
N GLU A 119 -17.03 -7.12 -5.55
CA GLU A 119 -16.51 -7.99 -4.51
C GLU A 119 -16.29 -7.24 -3.20
N ALA A 120 -16.74 -7.80 -2.07
CA ALA A 120 -16.34 -7.30 -0.77
C ALA A 120 -14.89 -7.73 -0.48
N LEU A 121 -14.04 -6.76 -0.14
CA LEU A 121 -12.62 -7.00 0.12
C LEU A 121 -12.42 -7.62 1.50
N GLU A 122 -11.52 -8.60 1.58
CA GLU A 122 -11.19 -9.25 2.85
C GLU A 122 -10.27 -8.33 3.68
N MET A 123 -10.72 -8.00 4.90
CA MET A 123 -9.93 -7.26 5.87
C MET A 123 -9.11 -8.21 6.74
N ASP A 124 -7.83 -7.89 6.91
CA ASP A 124 -6.92 -8.58 7.82
C ASP A 124 -6.56 -7.69 9.00
N ILE A 125 -7.19 -7.97 10.13
CA ILE A 125 -6.95 -7.27 11.40
C ILE A 125 -5.84 -7.92 12.25
N THR A 126 -5.33 -9.07 11.81
CA THR A 126 -4.37 -9.87 12.57
C THR A 126 -2.92 -9.54 12.21
N THR A 127 -2.70 -9.10 10.97
CA THR A 127 -1.37 -8.73 10.48
C THR A 127 -0.81 -7.55 11.29
N LYS A 128 0.37 -7.74 11.86
CA LYS A 128 1.14 -6.69 12.53
C LYS A 128 2.13 -6.11 11.54
N LEU A 129 1.72 -5.04 10.87
CA LEU A 129 2.60 -4.31 9.95
C LEU A 129 3.77 -3.68 10.71
N SER A 130 4.98 -3.97 10.25
CA SER A 130 6.23 -3.34 10.69
C SER A 130 6.73 -2.33 9.65
N GLY A 131 7.65 -1.45 10.06
CA GLY A 131 8.31 -0.53 9.13
C GLY A 131 9.01 -1.28 7.98
N GLY A 132 8.89 -0.77 6.75
CA GLY A 132 9.47 -1.35 5.54
C GLY A 132 8.64 -2.47 4.89
N GLU A 133 7.46 -2.80 5.40
CA GLU A 133 6.59 -3.78 4.74
C GLU A 133 5.95 -3.19 3.48
N ASP A 134 6.13 -3.89 2.36
CA ASP A 134 5.54 -3.53 1.08
C ASP A 134 4.01 -3.50 1.16
N MET A 135 3.42 -2.44 0.62
CA MET A 135 1.98 -2.31 0.50
C MET A 135 1.60 -1.76 -0.86
N VAL A 136 0.32 -1.96 -1.17
CA VAL A 136 -0.32 -1.40 -2.34
C VAL A 136 -1.54 -0.62 -1.90
N THR A 137 -1.79 0.54 -2.48
CA THR A 137 -3.10 1.18 -2.40
C THR A 137 -3.70 1.34 -3.79
N ILE A 138 -5.03 1.27 -3.85
CA ILE A 138 -5.78 1.41 -5.10
C ILE A 138 -6.68 2.63 -4.91
N GLY A 139 -6.66 3.55 -5.87
CA GLY A 139 -7.44 4.78 -5.76
C GLY A 139 -7.71 5.47 -7.09
N PHE A 140 -8.38 6.62 -7.01
CA PHE A 140 -8.81 7.43 -8.15
C PHE A 140 -8.17 8.83 -8.06
N PRO A 141 -6.91 8.99 -8.48
CA PRO A 141 -6.21 10.26 -8.37
C PRO A 141 -6.89 11.33 -9.23
N ARG A 142 -6.88 12.58 -8.75
CA ARG A 142 -7.44 13.73 -9.47
C ARG A 142 -6.67 14.02 -10.76
N THR A 143 -5.38 13.71 -10.81
CA THR A 143 -4.46 13.93 -11.93
C THR A 143 -3.98 12.60 -12.53
N GLY A 144 -4.22 12.37 -13.82
CA GLY A 144 -3.50 11.36 -14.59
C GLY A 144 -4.18 10.01 -14.89
N GLY A 145 -5.46 9.80 -14.59
CA GLY A 145 -6.15 8.59 -15.08
C GLY A 145 -7.52 8.29 -14.47
N GLN A 146 -8.17 7.23 -14.97
CA GLN A 146 -9.44 6.70 -14.44
C GLN A 146 -9.27 5.93 -13.12
N TRP A 147 -8.05 5.53 -12.72
CA TRP A 147 -7.68 4.92 -11.44
C TRP A 147 -6.14 4.73 -11.37
N ALA A 148 -5.58 4.45 -10.19
CA ALA A 148 -4.17 4.14 -9.99
C ALA A 148 -3.96 3.05 -8.94
N VAL A 149 -2.90 2.26 -9.13
CA VAL A 149 -2.33 1.34 -8.13
C VAL A 149 -1.00 1.94 -7.71
N LEU A 150 -0.90 2.37 -6.46
CA LEU A 150 0.32 2.94 -5.91
C LEU A 150 0.99 1.90 -5.02
N LYS A 151 2.29 1.71 -5.23
CA LYS A 151 3.13 0.90 -4.37
C LYS A 151 3.85 1.81 -3.39
N GLY A 152 4.04 1.33 -2.18
CA GLY A 152 4.83 1.99 -1.15
C GLY A 152 5.13 1.03 -0.02
N SER A 153 5.57 1.56 1.10
CA SER A 153 5.79 0.76 2.31
C SER A 153 5.17 1.44 3.53
N VAL A 154 4.85 0.63 4.54
CA VAL A 154 4.52 1.15 5.86
C VAL A 154 5.79 1.72 6.48
N THR A 155 5.80 3.00 6.86
CA THR A 155 6.95 3.61 7.56
C THR A 155 6.86 3.38 9.05
N SER A 156 5.68 3.62 9.63
CA SER A 156 5.43 3.36 11.04
C SER A 156 3.95 3.08 11.30
N ARG A 157 3.71 2.45 12.45
CA ARG A 157 2.37 2.18 12.98
C ARG A 157 2.33 2.63 14.43
N GLU A 158 1.36 3.48 14.75
CA GLU A 158 1.13 3.94 16.11
C GLU A 158 -0.37 3.90 16.43
N GLY A 159 -0.78 2.97 17.30
CA GLY A 159 -2.19 2.78 17.64
C GLY A 159 -3.03 2.48 16.40
N ARG A 160 -3.96 3.41 16.09
CA ARG A 160 -4.83 3.33 14.89
C ARG A 160 -4.16 3.83 13.62
N SER A 161 -3.06 4.57 13.71
CA SER A 161 -2.41 5.25 12.59
C SER A 161 -1.46 4.33 11.83
N LEU A 162 -1.47 4.46 10.51
CA LEU A 162 -0.48 3.92 9.59
C LEU A 162 0.15 5.08 8.82
N ASN A 163 1.47 5.18 8.89
CA ASN A 163 2.24 6.11 8.07
C ASN A 163 2.82 5.35 6.87
N LEU A 164 2.79 5.98 5.70
CA LEU A 164 3.06 5.35 4.42
C LEU A 164 4.05 6.18 3.62
N ASP A 165 5.04 5.51 3.06
CA ASP A 165 5.92 6.07 2.03
C ASP A 165 5.35 5.68 0.66
N ALA A 166 4.24 6.33 0.31
CA ALA A 166 3.56 6.18 -0.97
C ALA A 166 3.13 7.57 -1.46
N ASN A 167 3.18 7.80 -2.77
CA ASN A 167 2.74 9.07 -3.40
C ASN A 167 1.20 9.21 -3.39
N ILE A 168 0.63 9.35 -2.20
CA ILE A 168 -0.81 9.49 -1.97
C ILE A 168 -1.25 10.89 -2.40
N GLN A 169 -1.98 10.95 -3.51
CA GLN A 169 -2.58 12.18 -4.02
C GLN A 169 -4.02 12.37 -3.54
N GLU A 170 -4.53 13.59 -3.73
CA GLU A 170 -5.96 13.89 -3.66
C GLU A 170 -6.74 12.95 -4.61
N GLY A 171 -7.73 12.24 -4.07
CA GLY A 171 -8.46 11.19 -4.78
C GLY A 171 -8.18 9.77 -4.28
N ASN A 172 -7.00 9.51 -3.69
CA ASN A 172 -6.69 8.20 -3.09
C ASN A 172 -7.24 8.06 -1.66
N SER A 173 -7.57 9.17 -1.00
CA SER A 173 -8.19 9.17 0.32
C SER A 173 -9.45 8.28 0.34
N GLY A 174 -9.51 7.41 1.32
CA GLY A 174 -10.51 6.38 1.54
C GLY A 174 -10.25 5.06 0.82
N GLY A 175 -9.20 4.97 0.00
CA GLY A 175 -8.79 3.73 -0.66
C GLY A 175 -8.21 2.69 0.30
N PRO A 176 -8.26 1.40 -0.06
CA PRO A 176 -7.69 0.34 0.76
C PRO A 176 -6.16 0.39 0.74
N ILE A 177 -5.55 0.06 1.89
CA ILE A 177 -4.14 -0.30 2.04
C ILE A 177 -4.07 -1.82 2.05
N ILE A 178 -3.34 -2.40 1.11
CA ILE A 178 -3.31 -3.84 0.84
C ILE A 178 -1.91 -4.37 1.11
N HIS A 179 -1.83 -5.45 1.86
CA HIS A 179 -0.63 -6.25 2.07
C HIS A 179 -1.00 -7.73 1.90
N ASN A 180 -0.19 -8.48 1.14
CA ASN A 180 -0.45 -9.90 0.83
C ASN A 180 -1.88 -10.21 0.35
N GLY A 181 -2.42 -9.34 -0.52
CA GLY A 181 -3.74 -9.52 -1.12
C GLY A 181 -4.92 -9.33 -0.17
N LYS A 182 -4.71 -8.70 1.00
CA LYS A 182 -5.77 -8.38 1.97
C LYS A 182 -5.69 -6.93 2.39
N VAL A 183 -6.83 -6.37 2.78
CA VAL A 183 -6.90 -4.99 3.29
C VAL A 183 -6.40 -4.97 4.73
N VAL A 184 -5.28 -4.30 4.95
CA VAL A 184 -4.65 -4.10 6.28
C VAL A 184 -4.80 -2.67 6.80
N GLY A 185 -5.41 -1.78 5.99
CA GLY A 185 -5.75 -0.43 6.40
C GLY A 185 -6.55 0.34 5.36
N LEU A 186 -6.77 1.63 5.64
CA LEU A 186 -7.49 2.57 4.79
C LEU A 186 -6.73 3.90 4.75
N VAL A 187 -6.56 4.49 3.59
CA VAL A 187 -5.85 5.77 3.41
C VAL A 187 -6.71 6.94 3.89
N THR A 188 -6.21 7.79 4.79
CA THR A 188 -6.95 8.95 5.34
C THR A 188 -6.29 10.29 5.06
N ALA A 189 -5.22 10.34 4.26
CA ALA A 189 -4.30 11.47 4.20
C ALA A 189 -4.90 12.87 3.92
N ARG A 190 -4.38 13.85 4.69
CA ARG A 190 -4.21 15.26 4.35
C ARG A 190 -2.90 15.79 5.00
N GLY A 191 -1.92 16.24 4.21
CA GLY A 191 -1.05 17.36 4.63
C GLY A 191 0.40 17.12 5.12
N SER A 192 1.13 16.10 4.68
CA SER A 192 2.60 16.12 4.73
C SER A 192 3.17 15.32 3.55
N ASN A 193 4.48 15.32 3.34
CA ASN A 193 5.15 14.60 2.25
C ASN A 193 4.98 13.05 2.34
N TYR A 194 4.18 12.55 3.28
CA TYR A 194 3.91 11.13 3.57
C TYR A 194 2.41 10.83 3.52
N GLY A 195 2.05 9.65 3.05
CA GLY A 195 0.68 9.17 3.12
C GLY A 195 0.33 8.77 4.56
N SER A 196 -0.89 9.07 5.02
CA SER A 196 -1.41 8.56 6.29
C SER A 196 -2.68 7.74 6.08
N GLY A 197 -2.90 6.80 6.99
CA GLY A 197 -4.04 5.90 6.98
C GLY A 197 -4.39 5.39 8.37
N VAL A 198 -5.44 4.59 8.43
CA VAL A 198 -5.88 3.88 9.63
C VAL A 198 -5.73 2.38 9.45
N THR A 199 -5.47 1.66 10.54
CA THR A 199 -5.37 0.19 10.50
C THR A 199 -6.71 -0.48 10.16
N ALA A 200 -6.67 -1.67 9.57
CA ALA A 200 -7.86 -2.47 9.31
C ALA A 200 -8.61 -2.81 10.60
N ALA A 201 -7.90 -3.02 11.73
CA ALA A 201 -8.52 -3.25 13.02
C ALA A 201 -9.40 -2.06 13.45
N SER A 202 -8.86 -0.84 13.38
CA SER A 202 -9.62 0.36 13.73
C SER A 202 -10.77 0.65 12.76
N ALA A 203 -10.60 0.34 11.48
CA ALA A 203 -11.68 0.44 10.50
C ALA A 203 -12.78 -0.61 10.76
N GLN A 204 -12.42 -1.83 11.18
CA GLN A 204 -13.38 -2.85 11.55
C GLN A 204 -14.16 -2.46 12.82
N ASP A 205 -13.48 -2.00 13.87
CA ASP A 205 -14.13 -1.53 15.10
C ASP A 205 -15.17 -0.44 14.81
N TYR A 206 -14.81 0.50 13.94
CA TYR A 206 -15.72 1.54 13.47
C TYR A 206 -16.93 0.96 12.74
N LEU A 207 -16.72 0.06 11.77
CA LEU A 207 -17.80 -0.56 10.99
C LEU A 207 -18.77 -1.37 11.87
N GLU A 208 -18.23 -2.15 12.81
CA GLU A 208 -19.02 -2.96 13.74
C GLU A 208 -19.85 -2.11 14.70
N GLY A 209 -19.31 -0.96 15.14
CA GLY A 209 -20.04 0.03 15.92
C GLY A 209 -21.33 0.54 15.26
N PHE A 210 -21.44 0.39 13.93
CA PHE A 210 -22.64 0.74 13.15
C PHE A 210 -23.32 -0.47 12.50
N ASN A 211 -23.11 -1.68 13.05
CA ASN A 211 -23.71 -2.94 12.59
C ASN A 211 -23.37 -3.28 11.12
N VAL A 212 -22.17 -2.91 10.67
CA VAL A 212 -21.60 -3.34 9.40
C VAL A 212 -20.47 -4.30 9.71
N THR A 213 -20.74 -5.60 9.60
CA THR A 213 -19.70 -6.63 9.75
C THR A 213 -18.98 -6.81 8.42
N PRO A 214 -17.67 -6.48 8.32
CA PRO A 214 -16.92 -6.66 7.09
C PRO A 214 -16.77 -8.14 6.75
N ARG A 215 -16.45 -8.43 5.48
CA ARG A 215 -15.97 -9.76 5.10
C ARG A 215 -14.65 -10.03 5.82
N ALA A 216 -14.69 -10.90 6.84
CA ALA A 216 -13.49 -11.36 7.52
C ALA A 216 -12.63 -12.17 6.54
N ALA A 217 -11.32 -11.92 6.54
CA ALA A 217 -10.38 -12.92 6.03
C ALA A 217 -10.60 -14.20 6.84
N SER A 218 -10.97 -15.31 6.18
CA SER A 218 -11.28 -16.62 6.79
C SER A 218 -10.49 -16.87 8.09
N ALA A 219 -11.11 -16.58 9.24
CA ALA A 219 -10.51 -16.82 10.54
C ALA A 219 -10.52 -18.33 10.77
N ARG A 220 -9.34 -18.95 10.85
CA ARG A 220 -9.28 -20.32 11.36
C ARG A 220 -9.66 -20.31 12.83
N ALA A 221 -10.49 -21.29 13.18
CA ALA A 221 -10.90 -21.64 14.53
C ALA A 221 -9.71 -21.65 15.51
N SER A 222 -9.99 -21.14 16.70
CA SER A 222 -9.21 -21.35 17.91
C SER A 222 -9.03 -22.86 18.17
N GLY A 223 -7.87 -23.38 17.77
CA GLY A 223 -7.35 -24.67 18.20
C GLY A 223 -5.97 -24.41 18.78
N ALA A 224 -5.91 -24.33 20.10
CA ALA A 224 -4.65 -24.26 20.83
C ALA A 224 -3.84 -25.53 20.56
N THR A 225 -2.71 -25.38 19.88
CA THR A 225 -1.51 -26.19 20.14
C THR A 225 -0.34 -25.25 20.11
N ALA A 226 0.29 -25.08 21.28
CA ALA A 226 1.53 -24.33 21.44
C ALA A 226 2.58 -24.87 20.46
N SER A 227 2.89 -24.10 19.43
CA SER A 227 4.14 -24.25 18.71
C SER A 227 5.26 -23.73 19.61
N ALA A 228 6.14 -24.64 20.01
CA ALA A 228 7.35 -24.39 20.77
C ALA A 228 8.16 -23.21 20.18
N PRO A 229 8.96 -22.49 21.00
CA PRO A 229 9.69 -21.32 20.54
C PRO A 229 10.69 -21.75 19.47
N VAL A 230 10.54 -21.23 18.25
CA VAL A 230 11.65 -21.21 17.31
C VAL A 230 12.68 -20.28 17.93
N ALA A 231 13.77 -20.85 18.41
CA ALA A 231 14.90 -20.10 18.93
C ALA A 231 15.31 -19.05 17.90
N ARG A 232 15.44 -17.79 18.35
CA ARG A 232 16.13 -16.75 17.61
C ARG A 232 17.53 -17.28 17.30
N GLN A 233 17.78 -17.67 16.06
CA GLN A 233 19.15 -17.85 15.61
C GLN A 233 19.75 -16.44 15.53
N SER A 234 20.68 -16.16 16.44
CA SER A 234 21.69 -15.14 16.26
C SER A 234 22.44 -15.48 14.99
N VAL A 235 22.17 -14.75 13.91
CA VAL A 235 23.01 -14.79 12.72
C VAL A 235 24.27 -14.00 13.09
N ASP A 236 25.37 -14.72 13.28
CA ASP A 236 26.69 -14.11 13.41
C ASP A 236 26.96 -13.18 12.21
N PRO A 237 27.62 -12.02 12.40
CA PRO A 237 27.96 -11.16 11.28
C PRO A 237 28.97 -11.87 10.36
N PRO A 238 28.71 -11.97 9.03
CA PRO A 238 29.66 -12.63 8.13
C PRO A 238 30.90 -11.76 7.87
N PRO A 239 32.08 -12.38 7.58
CA PRO A 239 33.33 -11.66 7.28
C PRO A 239 33.31 -10.92 5.93
N SER A 240 34.31 -10.06 5.73
CA SER A 240 34.38 -8.86 4.88
C SER A 240 34.26 -8.97 3.33
N ASP A 241 33.63 -7.91 2.81
CA ASP A 241 33.97 -7.05 1.65
C ASP A 241 33.83 -7.45 0.18
N ARG A 242 33.42 -8.66 -0.22
CA ARG A 242 33.19 -8.95 -1.66
C ARG A 242 31.89 -9.64 -2.06
N ALA A 243 31.07 -10.09 -1.10
CA ALA A 243 29.91 -10.94 -1.39
C ALA A 243 28.56 -10.20 -1.55
N ARG A 244 28.55 -8.87 -1.71
CA ARG A 244 27.33 -8.05 -1.53
C ARG A 244 27.12 -6.91 -2.54
N GLN A 245 27.86 -6.90 -3.64
CA GLN A 245 27.63 -5.94 -4.73
C GLN A 245 26.91 -6.58 -5.91
N ILE A 246 25.86 -5.91 -6.41
CA ILE A 246 25.19 -6.24 -7.67
C ILE A 246 25.31 -5.06 -8.63
N THR A 247 25.05 -5.28 -9.92
CA THR A 247 25.03 -4.22 -10.92
C THR A 247 23.60 -4.04 -11.42
N GLY A 248 23.08 -2.82 -11.32
CA GLY A 248 21.78 -2.45 -11.87
C GLY A 248 21.77 -2.50 -13.39
N LYS A 249 20.56 -2.51 -14.00
CA LYS A 249 20.40 -2.48 -15.46
C LYS A 249 21.10 -1.27 -16.11
N ASP A 250 21.17 -0.17 -15.37
CA ASP A 250 21.86 1.07 -15.74
C ASP A 250 23.39 1.01 -15.59
N GLY A 251 23.96 -0.15 -15.25
CA GLY A 251 25.39 -0.33 -15.04
C GLY A 251 25.90 0.26 -13.72
N ALA A 252 25.02 0.68 -12.80
CA ALA A 252 25.45 1.21 -11.51
C ALA A 252 25.74 0.09 -10.49
N PRO A 253 26.86 0.14 -9.75
CA PRO A 253 27.10 -0.77 -8.65
C PRO A 253 26.14 -0.45 -7.49
N MET A 254 25.53 -1.48 -6.93
CA MET A 254 24.70 -1.41 -5.73
C MET A 254 25.31 -2.23 -4.62
N VAL A 255 25.21 -1.76 -3.39
CA VAL A 255 25.71 -2.42 -2.18
C VAL A 255 24.54 -2.93 -1.33
N LEU A 256 24.66 -4.14 -0.79
CA LEU A 256 23.68 -4.68 0.15
C LEU A 256 23.86 -4.03 1.53
N ILE A 257 22.86 -3.25 1.92
CA ILE A 257 22.70 -2.77 3.30
C ILE A 257 22.07 -3.90 4.12
N PRO A 258 22.68 -4.35 5.23
CA PRO A 258 22.17 -5.44 6.05
C PRO A 258 20.83 -5.10 6.71
N ALA A 259 20.02 -6.13 6.95
CA ALA A 259 18.86 -6.04 7.82
C ALA A 259 19.30 -5.66 9.24
N GLY A 260 18.44 -4.95 9.97
CA GLY A 260 18.69 -4.59 11.37
C GLY A 260 18.02 -3.29 11.78
N GLU A 261 18.04 -3.05 13.08
CA GLU A 261 17.57 -1.82 13.70
C GLU A 261 18.59 -0.70 13.53
N PHE A 262 18.09 0.53 13.39
CA PHE A 262 18.88 1.74 13.50
C PHE A 262 18.03 2.84 14.14
N MET A 263 18.69 3.87 14.66
CA MET A 263 18.01 5.05 15.20
C MET A 263 17.82 6.04 14.06
N MET A 264 16.55 6.31 13.74
CA MET A 264 16.12 7.25 12.70
C MET A 264 15.71 8.57 13.34
N GLY A 265 15.98 9.68 12.66
CA GLY A 265 15.69 11.03 13.12
C GLY A 265 16.80 11.66 13.95
N SER A 266 16.57 12.89 14.36
CA SER A 266 17.53 13.78 15.03
C SER A 266 17.16 13.98 16.49
N ARG A 267 18.19 14.16 17.34
CA ARG A 267 18.01 14.34 18.79
C ARG A 267 17.31 15.67 19.10
N ASP A 268 16.61 15.71 20.21
CA ASP A 268 15.91 16.92 20.67
C ASP A 268 16.87 18.08 20.96
N ASP A 269 18.13 17.78 21.30
CA ASP A 269 19.19 18.76 21.58
C ASP A 269 19.97 19.21 20.33
N ASP A 270 19.71 18.61 19.16
CA ASP A 270 20.30 19.05 17.90
C ASP A 270 19.60 20.32 17.40
N LYS A 271 20.32 21.45 17.50
CA LYS A 271 19.80 22.77 17.10
C LYS A 271 19.73 22.96 15.59
N SER A 272 20.38 22.11 14.80
CA SER A 272 20.35 22.13 13.35
C SER A 272 19.23 21.27 12.78
N ALA A 273 18.62 20.40 13.59
CA ALA A 273 17.52 19.54 13.20
C ALA A 273 16.20 20.31 13.01
N SER A 274 15.54 20.04 11.88
CA SER A 274 14.19 20.52 11.59
C SER A 274 13.15 19.79 12.45
N ASN A 275 11.94 20.37 12.58
CA ASN A 275 10.90 19.76 13.41
C ASN A 275 10.37 18.43 12.85
N ASP A 276 10.45 18.24 11.53
CA ASP A 276 10.08 17.02 10.80
C ASP A 276 11.16 15.93 10.84
N GLU A 277 12.35 16.25 11.35
CA GLU A 277 13.43 15.27 11.59
C GLU A 277 13.35 14.65 12.99
N ARG A 278 12.42 15.09 13.86
CA ARG A 278 12.28 14.65 15.26
C ARG A 278 11.01 13.83 15.48
N PRO A 279 10.96 12.93 16.48
CA PRO A 279 12.03 12.56 17.41
C PRO A 279 12.88 11.39 16.90
N VAL A 280 14.02 11.15 17.56
CA VAL A 280 14.75 9.89 17.38
C VAL A 280 13.89 8.70 17.78
N HIS A 281 13.78 7.70 16.92
CA HIS A 281 13.07 6.46 17.20
C HIS A 281 13.76 5.26 16.55
N SER A 282 13.52 4.06 17.08
CA SER A 282 14.09 2.83 16.53
C SER A 282 13.28 2.34 15.33
N VAL A 283 13.96 2.08 14.22
CA VAL A 283 13.37 1.54 12.99
C VAL A 283 14.12 0.27 12.59
N TYR A 284 13.38 -0.82 12.38
CA TYR A 284 13.92 -2.04 11.79
C TYR A 284 13.74 -2.00 10.28
N LEU A 285 14.80 -2.29 9.52
CA LEU A 285 14.71 -2.50 8.08
C LEU A 285 15.24 -3.88 7.71
N ASN A 286 14.60 -4.51 6.71
CA ASN A 286 15.14 -5.67 6.03
C ASN A 286 16.43 -5.31 5.27
N ALA A 287 17.13 -6.33 4.76
CA ALA A 287 18.29 -6.07 3.92
C ALA A 287 17.82 -5.56 2.54
N PHE A 288 18.45 -4.52 2.02
CA PHE A 288 18.12 -3.92 0.73
C PHE A 288 19.37 -3.50 -0.01
N TYR A 289 19.30 -3.40 -1.34
CA TYR A 289 20.39 -2.89 -2.15
C TYR A 289 20.19 -1.39 -2.40
N LEU A 290 21.25 -0.60 -2.27
CA LEU A 290 21.28 0.81 -2.64
C LEU A 290 22.44 1.08 -3.61
N ASP A 291 22.25 1.97 -4.57
CA ASP A 291 23.35 2.42 -5.43
C ASP A 291 24.49 2.94 -4.56
N GLN A 292 25.72 2.50 -4.84
CA GLN A 292 26.90 2.91 -4.06
C GLN A 292 27.23 4.40 -4.24
N TYR A 293 26.86 4.95 -5.39
CA TYR A 293 27.11 6.33 -5.79
C TYR A 293 25.83 6.93 -6.36
N GLU A 294 25.71 8.26 -6.30
CA GLU A 294 24.60 8.95 -6.94
C GLU A 294 24.57 8.69 -8.46
N VAL A 295 23.38 8.76 -9.03
CA VAL A 295 23.17 8.56 -10.47
C VAL A 295 23.92 9.65 -11.24
N THR A 296 24.80 9.23 -12.14
CA THR A 296 25.57 10.17 -12.95
C THR A 296 24.75 10.77 -14.09
N THR A 297 25.15 11.95 -14.55
CA THR A 297 24.55 12.61 -15.72
C THR A 297 24.48 11.68 -16.94
N THR A 298 25.53 10.89 -17.21
CA THR A 298 25.55 9.96 -18.36
C THR A 298 24.56 8.79 -18.23
N ARG A 299 24.43 8.21 -17.03
CA ARG A 299 23.44 7.14 -16.81
C ARG A 299 22.02 7.66 -16.98
N TYR A 300 21.73 8.81 -16.38
CA TYR A 300 20.43 9.46 -16.52
C TYR A 300 20.15 9.92 -17.97
N ALA A 301 21.17 10.33 -18.73
CA ALA A 301 21.05 10.65 -20.15
C ALA A 301 20.70 9.43 -21.02
N THR A 302 21.16 8.23 -20.65
CA THR A 302 20.81 6.99 -21.35
C THR A 302 19.31 6.70 -21.21
N PHE A 303 18.79 6.76 -19.99
CA PHE A 303 17.34 6.66 -19.72
C PHE A 303 16.53 7.67 -20.54
N PHE A 304 17.02 8.91 -20.62
CA PHE A 304 16.37 9.98 -21.36
C PHE A 304 16.24 9.69 -22.85
N GLN A 305 17.34 9.26 -23.48
CA GLN A 305 17.40 8.92 -24.91
C GLN A 305 16.50 7.72 -25.24
N GLU A 306 16.42 6.73 -24.36
CA GLU A 306 15.60 5.54 -24.59
C GLU A 306 14.10 5.78 -24.38
N THR A 307 13.72 6.77 -23.57
CA THR A 307 12.31 7.00 -23.19
C THR A 307 11.65 8.19 -23.86
N ASN A 308 12.36 8.96 -24.69
CA ASN A 308 11.85 10.14 -25.40
C ASN A 308 11.14 11.17 -24.47
N ARG A 309 11.63 11.33 -23.23
CA ARG A 309 11.10 12.32 -22.28
C ARG A 309 11.61 13.74 -22.59
N THR A 310 11.11 14.76 -21.88
CA THR A 310 11.60 16.14 -21.97
C THR A 310 12.74 16.39 -20.99
N ALA A 311 13.85 16.95 -21.46
CA ALA A 311 15.04 17.15 -20.64
C ALA A 311 14.72 18.11 -19.48
N PRO A 312 15.30 17.94 -18.29
CA PRO A 312 15.19 18.93 -17.23
C PRO A 312 15.60 20.33 -17.72
N GLN A 313 15.00 21.37 -17.17
CA GLN A 313 15.04 22.73 -17.70
C GLN A 313 16.46 23.31 -17.92
N TYR A 314 17.47 22.82 -17.19
CA TYR A 314 18.87 23.27 -17.26
C TYR A 314 19.81 22.24 -17.93
N TRP A 315 19.26 21.22 -18.59
CA TRP A 315 20.05 20.24 -19.35
C TRP A 315 20.40 20.76 -20.75
N SER A 316 21.69 20.76 -21.06
CA SER A 316 22.24 21.14 -22.37
C SER A 316 23.35 20.18 -22.76
N GLU A 317 23.71 20.14 -24.06
CA GLU A 317 24.87 19.37 -24.54
C GLU A 317 26.15 19.70 -23.77
N ARG A 318 26.29 20.95 -23.32
CA ARG A 318 27.40 21.40 -22.48
C ARG A 318 27.42 20.70 -21.12
N VAL A 319 26.27 20.54 -20.47
CA VAL A 319 26.14 19.80 -19.20
C VAL A 319 26.49 18.33 -19.39
N LEU A 320 26.03 17.70 -20.48
CA LEU A 320 26.35 16.31 -20.80
C LEU A 320 27.86 16.10 -21.00
N LYS A 321 28.54 17.08 -21.61
CA LYS A 321 29.98 17.02 -21.89
C LYS A 321 30.88 17.38 -20.70
N GLU A 322 30.50 18.37 -19.90
CA GLU A 322 31.32 18.86 -18.78
C GLU A 322 31.06 18.11 -17.46
N HIS A 323 29.92 17.40 -17.33
CA HIS A 323 29.46 16.80 -16.08
C HIS A 323 29.03 15.32 -16.20
N GLU A 324 29.49 14.61 -17.24
CA GLU A 324 29.16 13.20 -17.52
C GLU A 324 29.18 12.29 -16.28
N ASN A 325 30.25 12.37 -15.48
CA ASN A 325 30.47 11.51 -14.31
C ASN A 325 30.06 12.15 -12.99
N LYS A 326 29.44 13.34 -13.02
CA LYS A 326 28.92 14.01 -11.81
C LYS A 326 27.49 13.55 -11.53
N PRO A 327 27.04 13.61 -10.26
CA PRO A 327 25.64 13.39 -9.91
C PRO A 327 24.73 14.28 -10.74
N VAL A 328 23.66 13.70 -11.29
CA VAL A 328 22.62 14.47 -11.93
C VAL A 328 21.91 15.32 -10.87
N VAL A 329 21.68 16.60 -11.18
CA VAL A 329 21.03 17.56 -10.28
C VAL A 329 19.73 18.06 -10.88
N GLY A 330 18.86 18.63 -10.04
CA GLY A 330 17.59 19.28 -10.39
C GLY A 330 16.53 18.36 -10.99
N VAL A 331 16.68 17.05 -10.83
CA VAL A 331 15.74 16.05 -11.33
C VAL A 331 14.46 16.14 -10.51
N HIS A 332 13.31 16.24 -11.18
CA HIS A 332 12.03 16.15 -10.48
C HIS A 332 11.85 14.74 -9.91
N TRP A 333 11.27 14.64 -8.72
CA TRP A 333 11.07 13.36 -8.04
C TRP A 333 10.38 12.30 -8.93
N ASN A 334 9.39 12.71 -9.73
CA ASN A 334 8.69 11.82 -10.68
C ASN A 334 9.63 11.23 -11.74
N ASP A 335 10.60 12.00 -12.21
CA ASP A 335 11.57 11.53 -13.20
C ASP A 335 12.66 10.67 -12.56
N ALA A 336 13.04 10.95 -11.31
CA ALA A 336 13.92 10.08 -10.52
C ALA A 336 13.27 8.70 -10.27
N ALA A 337 11.98 8.68 -9.91
CA ALA A 337 11.22 7.45 -9.75
C ALA A 337 11.08 6.69 -11.09
N ALA A 338 10.83 7.41 -12.19
CA ALA A 338 10.77 6.81 -13.53
C ALA A 338 12.11 6.22 -13.97
N TYR A 339 13.23 6.90 -13.68
CA TYR A 339 14.58 6.39 -13.91
C TYR A 339 14.82 5.08 -13.15
N CYS A 340 14.52 5.06 -11.85
CA CYS A 340 14.68 3.85 -11.04
C CYS A 340 13.86 2.71 -11.63
N SER A 341 12.59 2.94 -11.98
CA SER A 341 11.72 1.92 -12.59
C SER A 341 12.29 1.40 -13.93
N TRP A 342 12.75 2.29 -14.81
CA TRP A 342 13.40 1.89 -16.07
C TRP A 342 14.68 1.08 -15.84
N ALA A 343 15.43 1.38 -14.78
CA ALA A 343 16.63 0.65 -14.36
C ALA A 343 16.33 -0.64 -13.58
N GLY A 344 15.05 -1.00 -13.37
CA GLY A 344 14.66 -2.18 -12.60
C GLY A 344 14.86 -2.02 -11.08
N LYS A 345 14.89 -0.78 -10.60
CA LYS A 345 15.11 -0.36 -9.22
C LYS A 345 13.89 0.42 -8.69
N ARG A 346 13.98 0.89 -7.45
CA ARG A 346 13.10 1.90 -6.87
C ARG A 346 13.94 2.97 -6.15
N LEU A 347 13.33 4.12 -5.84
CA LEU A 347 13.93 5.06 -4.91
C LEU A 347 14.03 4.41 -3.51
N PRO A 348 15.09 4.70 -2.74
CA PRO A 348 15.12 4.33 -1.33
C PRO A 348 14.02 5.08 -0.58
N THR A 349 13.52 4.47 0.49
CA THR A 349 12.74 5.23 1.49
C THR A 349 13.67 6.18 2.24
N GLU A 350 13.13 7.18 2.94
CA GLU A 350 13.93 8.03 3.83
C GLU A 350 14.68 7.19 4.87
N ALA A 351 14.01 6.21 5.48
CA ALA A 351 14.64 5.32 6.46
C ALA A 351 15.79 4.51 5.85
N GLU A 352 15.64 4.02 4.62
CA GLU A 352 16.69 3.30 3.91
C GLU A 352 17.86 4.22 3.55
N TRP A 353 17.55 5.43 3.08
CA TRP A 353 18.56 6.45 2.77
C TRP A 353 19.33 6.85 4.03
N GLU A 354 18.62 7.13 5.12
CA GLU A 354 19.21 7.52 6.40
C GLU A 354 20.02 6.37 7.00
N LYS A 355 19.52 5.13 7.01
CA LYS A 355 20.30 3.98 7.47
C LYS A 355 21.58 3.79 6.65
N ALA A 356 21.50 3.96 5.33
CA ALA A 356 22.65 3.83 4.45
C ALA A 356 23.67 4.96 4.64
N ALA A 357 23.20 6.20 4.87
CA ALA A 357 24.04 7.38 5.02
C ALA A 357 24.61 7.55 6.44
N ARG A 358 23.84 7.21 7.48
CA ARG A 358 24.16 7.38 8.92
C ARG A 358 25.10 6.30 9.45
N GLY A 359 25.06 5.10 8.89
CA GLY A 359 25.74 3.93 9.44
C GLY A 359 25.11 3.43 10.75
N THR A 360 25.73 2.44 11.41
CA THR A 360 25.20 1.84 12.65
C THR A 360 25.51 2.63 13.92
N ASP A 361 26.24 3.73 13.82
CA ASP A 361 26.81 4.48 14.95
C ASP A 361 26.38 5.95 15.02
N GLN A 362 25.27 6.32 14.36
CA GLN A 362 24.64 7.65 14.47
C GLN A 362 25.54 8.83 14.04
N ARG A 363 26.28 8.72 12.94
CA ARG A 363 27.26 9.76 12.53
C ARG A 363 26.66 11.03 11.93
N LEU A 364 25.39 11.00 11.53
CA LEU A 364 24.69 12.13 10.93
C LEU A 364 24.03 13.03 11.98
#